data_AF-A0A9E1TRS5-F1
#
_entry.id   AF-A0A9E1TRS5-F1
#
_cell.length_a   1.000
_cell.length_b   1.000
_cell.length_c   1.000
_cell.angle_alpha   90.00
_cell.angle_beta   90.00
_cell.angle_gamma   90.00
#
_symmetry.space_group_name_H-M   'P 1'
#
loop_
_entity.id
_entity.type
_entity.pdbx_description
1 polymer ?
#
loop_
_entity_poly.entity_id
_entity_poly.type
_entity_poly.pdbx_seq_one_letter_code
_entity_poly.pdbx_strand_id
1 'polypeptide(L)'
;MSTETEAPVEAPEPSGDEIHDAHDHPTDRKYVQVAIVLALVTALEVATYFVEMPGEVLIPALMVMMVFKFFYVAAWFMHLRFDSPLFTKFFVTGLVLATAVYGVALTVFEFWTKG
;
A
#
# COMPACT_ATOMS: atom_id res chain seq x y z
N MET A 1 -65.85 -22.02 -16.58
CA MET A 1 -65.33 -22.96 -17.59
C MET A 1 -64.91 -22.13 -18.79
N SER A 2 -63.61 -22.02 -19.04
CA SER A 2 -62.96 -21.89 -20.35
C SER A 2 -61.47 -22.09 -20.11
N THR A 3 -61.04 -23.30 -20.44
CA THR A 3 -59.67 -23.74 -20.61
C THR A 3 -59.17 -23.25 -21.97
N GLU A 4 -58.02 -22.59 -22.05
CA GLU A 4 -57.12 -22.72 -23.21
C GLU A 4 -55.67 -22.64 -22.71
N THR A 5 -55.10 -23.83 -22.59
CA THR A 5 -53.67 -24.07 -22.71
C THR A 5 -53.35 -24.01 -24.20
N GLU A 6 -52.47 -23.10 -24.62
CA GLU A 6 -51.69 -23.25 -25.86
C GLU A 6 -50.20 -23.11 -25.53
N ALA A 7 -49.45 -24.05 -26.06
CA ALA A 7 -48.04 -24.30 -25.80
C ALA A 7 -47.13 -23.52 -26.79
N PRO A 8 -45.81 -23.73 -26.79
CA PRO A 8 -44.80 -22.68 -26.88
C PRO A 8 -44.54 -22.23 -28.33
N VAL A 9 -44.47 -20.92 -28.55
CA VAL A 9 -43.98 -20.36 -29.83
C VAL A 9 -42.46 -20.22 -29.73
N GLU A 10 -41.78 -21.27 -30.20
CA GLU A 10 -40.35 -21.25 -30.51
C GLU A 10 -40.16 -20.73 -31.94
N ALA A 11 -39.49 -19.58 -32.11
CA ALA A 11 -38.67 -19.17 -33.28
C ALA A 11 -38.24 -17.70 -33.16
N PRO A 12 -37.15 -17.26 -33.82
CA PRO A 12 -35.81 -17.85 -33.92
C PRO A 12 -34.77 -16.92 -33.27
N GLU A 13 -33.66 -17.48 -32.79
CA GLU A 13 -32.45 -16.73 -32.39
C GLU A 13 -31.89 -15.90 -33.57
N PRO A 14 -31.62 -14.60 -33.39
CA PRO A 14 -30.46 -13.99 -34.00
C PRO A 14 -29.36 -13.93 -32.96
N SER A 15 -28.29 -14.67 -33.24
CA SER A 15 -26.94 -14.47 -32.75
C SER A 15 -26.59 -12.97 -32.71
N GLY A 16 -26.68 -12.39 -31.52
CA GLY A 16 -26.02 -11.15 -31.15
C GLY A 16 -24.98 -11.54 -30.13
N ASP A 17 -23.73 -11.55 -30.58
CA ASP A 17 -22.51 -11.70 -29.79
C ASP A 17 -22.40 -10.50 -28.82
N GLU A 18 -23.28 -10.43 -27.83
CA GLU A 18 -23.10 -9.53 -26.69
C GLU A 18 -22.18 -10.28 -25.73
N ILE A 19 -20.89 -10.16 -26.06
CA ILE A 19 -19.81 -10.14 -25.08
C ILE A 19 -20.30 -9.20 -23.98
N HIS A 20 -20.94 -9.76 -22.95
CA HIS A 20 -21.15 -9.05 -21.71
C HIS A 20 -19.76 -8.72 -21.21
N ASP A 21 -19.44 -7.45 -21.42
CA ASP A 21 -18.26 -6.74 -21.02
C ASP A 21 -17.62 -7.45 -19.84
N ALA A 22 -16.42 -7.99 -20.09
CA ALA A 22 -15.48 -8.20 -19.03
C ALA A 22 -15.48 -6.89 -18.25
N HIS A 23 -16.10 -6.90 -17.07
CA HIS A 23 -16.00 -5.83 -16.10
C HIS A 23 -14.51 -5.71 -15.82
N ASP A 24 -13.85 -4.88 -16.61
CA ASP A 24 -12.50 -4.39 -16.41
C ASP A 24 -12.65 -3.60 -15.11
N HIS A 25 -12.37 -4.24 -13.98
CA HIS A 25 -12.22 -3.58 -12.68
C HIS A 25 -10.88 -2.82 -12.76
N PRO A 26 -10.83 -1.54 -13.19
CA PRO A 26 -9.62 -0.92 -13.66
C PRO A 26 -8.90 -0.16 -12.53
N THR A 27 -8.99 -0.62 -11.28
CA THR A 27 -8.59 0.19 -10.12
C THR A 27 -7.56 -0.47 -9.19
N ASP A 28 -7.37 -1.80 -9.23
CA ASP A 28 -6.60 -2.51 -8.19
C ASP A 28 -5.14 -2.81 -8.57
N ARG A 29 -4.81 -2.74 -9.87
CA ARG A 29 -3.49 -3.16 -10.39
C ARG A 29 -2.33 -2.34 -9.81
N LYS A 30 -2.56 -1.06 -9.51
CA LYS A 30 -1.53 -0.17 -8.95
C LYS A 30 -1.23 -0.49 -7.49
N TYR A 31 -2.24 -0.77 -6.68
CA TYR A 31 -2.06 -1.18 -5.28
C TYR A 31 -1.36 -2.54 -5.19
N VAL A 32 -1.73 -3.48 -6.06
CA VAL A 32 -1.06 -4.79 -6.16
C VAL A 32 0.42 -4.62 -6.53
N GLN A 33 0.74 -3.74 -7.49
CA GLN A 33 2.13 -3.46 -7.86
C GLN A 33 2.94 -2.87 -6.70
N VAL A 34 2.37 -1.94 -5.92
CA VAL A 34 2.99 -1.36 -4.73
C VAL A 34 3.20 -2.43 -3.65
N ALA A 35 2.22 -3.30 -3.43
CA ALA A 35 2.30 -4.41 -2.48
C ALA A 35 3.44 -5.39 -2.85
N ILE A 36 3.60 -5.71 -4.13
CA ILE A 36 4.68 -6.56 -4.62
C ILE A 36 6.05 -5.92 -4.36
N VAL A 37 6.21 -4.62 -4.65
CA VAL A 37 7.46 -3.89 -4.38
C VAL A 37 7.79 -3.93 -2.90
N LEU A 38 6.82 -3.64 -2.02
CA LEU A 38 7.02 -3.72 -0.58
C LEU A 38 7.39 -5.12 -0.11
N ALA A 39 6.71 -6.14 -0.65
CA ALA A 39 7.02 -7.55 -0.35
C ALA A 39 8.46 -7.91 -0.75
N LEU A 40 8.93 -7.46 -1.91
CA LEU A 40 10.31 -7.66 -2.35
C LEU A 40 11.32 -6.96 -1.43
N VAL A 41 11.05 -5.73 -1.01
CA VAL A 41 11.92 -5.00 -0.08
C VAL A 41 11.93 -5.66 1.31
N THR A 42 10.81 -6.26 1.74
CA THR A 42 10.76 -7.07 2.96
C THR A 42 11.50 -8.39 2.82
N ALA A 43 11.37 -9.07 1.67
CA ALA A 43 12.13 -10.28 1.40
C ALA A 43 13.64 -10.00 1.37
N LEU A 44 14.06 -8.88 0.78
CA LEU A 44 15.46 -8.45 0.77
C LEU A 44 15.96 -8.16 2.19
N GLU A 45 15.17 -7.47 3.02
CA GLU A 45 15.48 -7.27 4.44
C GLU A 45 15.70 -8.60 5.16
N VAL A 46 14.78 -9.55 4.99
CA VAL A 46 14.90 -10.87 5.60
C VAL A 46 16.13 -11.62 5.07
N ALA A 47 16.43 -11.49 3.76
CA ALA A 47 17.63 -12.06 3.14
C ALA A 47 18.93 -11.50 3.73
N THR A 48 18.95 -10.24 4.18
CA THR A 48 20.15 -9.67 4.82
C THR A 48 20.54 -10.37 6.12
N TYR A 49 19.60 -11.05 6.81
CA TYR A 49 19.93 -11.84 8.00
C TYR A 49 20.55 -13.20 7.66
N PHE A 50 20.37 -13.70 6.44
CA PHE A 50 20.97 -14.95 5.98
C PHE A 50 22.37 -14.77 5.39
N VAL A 51 22.70 -13.55 4.97
CA VAL A 51 24.04 -13.19 4.50
C VAL A 51 24.80 -12.59 5.68
N GLU A 52 25.89 -13.23 6.10
CA GLU A 52 26.76 -12.74 7.17
C GLU A 52 27.46 -11.43 6.73
N MET A 53 26.75 -10.31 6.87
CA MET A 53 27.27 -8.98 6.61
C MET A 53 27.80 -8.35 7.91
N PRO A 54 28.86 -7.54 7.84
CA PRO A 54 29.35 -6.80 9.00
C PRO A 54 28.24 -5.89 9.55
N GLY A 55 28.01 -5.96 10.88
CA GLY A 55 26.94 -5.23 11.57
C GLY A 55 26.97 -3.72 11.36
N GLU A 56 28.17 -3.15 11.15
CA GLU A 56 28.39 -1.73 10.85
C GLU A 56 27.72 -1.27 9.55
N VAL A 57 27.56 -2.17 8.57
CA VAL A 57 26.89 -1.90 7.30
C VAL A 57 25.44 -2.36 7.33
N LEU A 58 25.17 -3.47 8.02
CA LEU A 58 23.83 -4.04 8.12
C LEU A 58 22.87 -3.10 8.86
N ILE A 59 23.27 -2.52 10.00
CA ILE A 59 22.42 -1.61 10.79
C ILE A 59 21.96 -0.39 9.96
N PRO A 60 22.85 0.40 9.34
CA PRO A 60 22.40 1.55 8.55
C PRO A 60 21.61 1.14 7.31
N ALA A 61 21.94 0.01 6.66
CA ALA A 61 21.16 -0.50 5.53
C ALA A 61 19.72 -0.85 5.92
N LEU A 62 19.53 -1.55 7.06
CA LEU A 62 18.21 -1.87 7.60
C LEU A 62 17.43 -0.61 7.98
N MET A 63 18.08 0.38 8.59
CA MET A 63 17.46 1.67 8.92
C MET A 63 16.94 2.38 7.66
N VAL A 64 17.74 2.42 6.60
CA VAL A 64 17.31 3.01 5.31
C VAL A 64 16.14 2.25 4.70
N MET A 65 16.16 0.91 4.73
CA MET A 65 15.05 0.08 4.25
C MET A 65 13.75 0.29 5.04
N MET A 66 13.83 0.48 6.36
CA MET A 66 12.68 0.83 7.20
C MET A 66 12.07 2.17 6.82
N VAL A 67 12.91 3.20 6.71
CA VAL A 67 12.47 4.56 6.34
C VAL A 67 11.84 4.53 4.94
N PHE A 68 12.47 3.84 3.99
CA PHE A 68 11.94 3.69 2.64
C PHE A 68 10.54 3.04 2.64
N LYS A 69 10.38 1.91 3.34
CA LYS A 69 9.07 1.23 3.47
C LYS A 69 8.01 2.14 4.05
N PHE A 70 8.35 2.87 5.12
CA PHE A 70 7.44 3.81 5.76
C PHE A 70 6.92 4.86 4.77
N PHE A 71 7.81 5.53 4.03
CA PHE A 71 7.40 6.53 3.04
C PHE A 71 6.62 5.92 1.87
N TYR A 72 7.01 4.74 1.40
CA TYR A 72 6.34 4.09 0.28
C TYR A 72 4.90 3.67 0.66
N VAL A 73 4.71 3.13 1.86
CA VAL A 73 3.38 2.83 2.42
C VAL A 73 2.57 4.12 2.61
N ALA A 74 3.16 5.18 3.19
CA ALA A 74 2.47 6.45 3.39
C ALA A 74 2.03 7.10 2.06
N ALA A 75 2.87 7.06 1.03
CA ALA A 75 2.56 7.65 -0.28
C ALA A 75 1.43 6.90 -1.01
N TRP A 76 1.44 5.56 -0.96
CA TRP A 76 0.56 4.73 -1.78
C TRP A 76 -0.62 4.11 -1.01
N PHE A 77 -0.40 3.53 0.16
CA PHE A 77 -1.45 2.88 0.96
C PHE A 77 -2.25 3.86 1.81
N MET A 78 -1.64 4.96 2.27
CA MET A 78 -2.36 6.07 2.89
C MET A 78 -2.87 7.08 1.86
N HIS A 79 -2.99 6.72 0.58
CA HIS A 79 -3.57 7.55 -0.50
C HIS A 79 -3.06 9.01 -0.62
N LEU A 80 -2.01 9.43 0.08
CA LEU A 80 -1.53 10.81 0.12
C LEU A 80 -1.15 11.35 -1.27
N ARG A 81 -0.76 10.46 -2.18
CA ARG A 81 -0.47 10.79 -3.59
C ARG A 81 -1.71 11.09 -4.42
N PHE A 82 -2.85 10.49 -4.07
CA PHE A 82 -4.13 10.57 -4.80
C PHE A 82 -5.18 11.45 -4.11
N ASP A 83 -4.96 11.77 -2.83
CA ASP A 83 -5.82 12.66 -2.05
C ASP A 83 -5.32 14.12 -2.08
N SER A 84 -6.13 15.03 -1.56
CA SER A 84 -5.83 16.45 -1.47
C SER A 84 -4.54 16.71 -0.68
N PRO A 85 -3.75 17.75 -1.05
CA PRO A 85 -2.50 18.09 -0.36
C PRO A 85 -2.69 18.46 1.12
N LEU A 86 -3.94 18.60 1.57
CA LEU A 86 -4.29 18.82 2.97
C LEU A 86 -3.88 17.64 3.86
N PHE A 87 -4.19 16.40 3.45
CA PHE A 87 -3.82 15.21 4.22
C PHE A 87 -2.32 14.99 4.27
N THR A 88 -1.62 15.29 3.17
CA THR A 88 -0.15 15.25 3.14
C THR A 88 0.44 16.24 4.14
N LYS A 89 -0.09 17.47 4.20
CA LYS A 89 0.35 18.49 5.17
C LYS A 89 0.10 18.05 6.61
N PHE A 90 -1.08 17.51 6.94
CA PHE A 90 -1.36 17.02 8.29
C PHE A 90 -0.44 15.86 8.70
N PHE A 91 -0.21 14.89 7.80
CA PHE A 91 0.70 13.77 8.07
C PHE A 91 2.13 14.25 8.30
N VAL A 92 2.65 15.12 7.42
CA VAL A 92 4.00 15.69 7.55
C VAL A 92 4.12 16.56 8.80
N THR A 93 3.09 17.33 9.13
CA THR A 93 3.07 18.14 10.37
C THR A 93 3.10 17.24 11.61
N GLY A 94 2.35 16.14 11.61
CA GLY A 94 2.40 15.12 12.65
C GLY A 94 3.76 14.44 12.75
N LEU A 95 4.40 14.12 11.62
CA LEU A 95 5.75 13.55 11.58
C LEU A 95 6.78 14.51 12.18
N VAL A 96 6.76 15.77 11.76
CA VAL A 96 7.65 16.83 12.30
C VAL A 96 7.41 17.03 13.79
N LEU A 97 6.15 17.10 14.21
CA LEU A 97 5.79 17.22 15.62
C LEU A 97 6.30 16.03 16.43
N ALA A 98 6.11 14.80 15.93
CA ALA A 98 6.58 13.59 16.59
C ALA A 98 8.10 13.57 16.74
N THR A 99 8.84 13.92 15.68
CA THR A 99 10.31 14.04 15.73
C THR A 99 10.74 15.12 16.72
N ALA A 100 10.07 16.28 16.73
CA ALA A 100 10.37 17.37 17.66
C ALA A 100 10.13 16.96 19.11
N VAL A 101 8.96 16.38 19.43
CA VAL A 101 8.62 15.92 20.78
C VAL A 101 9.59 14.83 21.24
N TYR A 102 9.94 13.89 20.36
CA TYR A 102 10.92 12.86 20.67
C TYR A 102 12.31 13.45 20.96
N GLY A 103 12.78 14.41 20.14
CA GLY A 103 14.04 15.11 20.38
C GLY A 103 14.05 15.91 21.68
N VAL A 104 12.94 16.60 22.00
CA VAL A 104 12.77 17.28 23.29
C VAL A 104 12.81 16.28 24.44
N ALA A 105 12.12 15.15 24.33
CA ALA A 105 12.15 14.11 25.35
C ALA A 105 13.57 13.58 25.59
N LEU A 106 14.32 13.26 24.53
CA LEU A 106 15.73 12.84 24.65
C LEU A 106 16.61 13.92 25.30
N THR A 107 16.32 15.19 25.04
CA THR A 107 17.04 16.32 25.65
C THR A 107 16.71 16.45 27.14
N VAL A 108 15.42 16.33 27.51
CA VAL A 108 14.96 16.36 28.91
C VAL A 108 15.53 15.20 29.71
N PHE A 109 15.67 14.02 29.10
CA PHE A 109 16.30 12.87 29.74
C PHE A 109 17.83 12.94 29.77
N GLU A 110 18.43 14.07 29.39
CA GLU A 110 19.89 14.28 29.43
C GLU A 110 20.69 13.17 28.72
N PHE A 111 20.12 12.54 27.69
CA PHE A 111 20.77 11.46 26.94
C PHE A 111 22.12 11.90 26.33
N TRP A 112 22.28 13.21 26.15
CA TRP A 112 23.45 13.85 25.56
C TRP A 112 24.53 14.22 26.60
N THR A 113 24.19 14.34 27.89
CA THR A 113 25.04 15.03 28.87
C THR A 113 25.97 14.14 29.71
N LYS A 114 26.05 12.83 29.40
CA LYS A 114 26.95 11.77 29.93
C LYS A 114 26.13 10.61 30.50
N GLY A 115 26.28 9.45 29.86
CA GLY A 115 26.57 8.22 30.61
C GLY A 115 28.03 8.20 31.04
#